data_AF-A0A822FIZ7-F1
#
_entry.id   AF-A0A822FIZ7-F1
#
_cell.length_a   1.000
_cell.length_b   1.000
_cell.length_c   1.000
_cell.angle_alpha   90.00
_cell.angle_beta   90.00
_cell.angle_gamma   90.00
#
_symmetry.space_group_name_H-M   'P 1'
#
loop_
_entity.id
_entity.type
_entity.pdbx_description
1 polymer ?
#
loop_
_entity_poly.entity_id
_entity_poly.type
_entity_poly.pdbx_seq_one_letter_code
_entity_poly.pdbx_strand_id
1 'polypeptide(L)'
;MEKNARLFALINYALADAAIATWEAKYYYNFWRPILGVRQAIEPSLADPNWTPLGSPADGAGTDFTPPFPSFVSGHSTFGSACFEMLRLFYNRDNIRFRFQSDEYNGKTIDSNTGR
;
A
#
# COMPACT_ATOMS: atom_id res chain seq x y z
N MET A 1 4.75 -12.57 27.90
CA MET A 1 4.35 -11.22 27.48
C MET A 1 5.51 -10.41 26.91
N GLU A 2 6.71 -10.47 27.50
CA GLU A 2 7.90 -9.69 27.08
C GLU A 2 8.30 -9.85 25.60
N LYS A 3 8.35 -11.08 25.06
CA LYS A 3 8.70 -11.31 23.65
C LYS A 3 7.73 -10.64 22.67
N ASN A 4 6.44 -10.67 22.95
CA ASN A 4 5.42 -10.04 22.10
C ASN A 4 5.55 -8.51 22.18
N ALA A 5 5.73 -7.95 23.39
CA ALA A 5 5.95 -6.53 23.56
C ALA A 5 7.18 -6.04 22.76
N ARG A 6 8.30 -6.77 22.84
CA ARG A 6 9.52 -6.46 22.07
C ARG A 6 9.29 -6.56 20.56
N LEU A 7 8.61 -7.61 20.09
CA LEU A 7 8.32 -7.79 18.67
C LEU A 7 7.48 -6.63 18.13
N PHE A 8 6.37 -6.30 18.79
CA PHE A 8 5.50 -5.21 18.35
C PHE A 8 6.20 -3.86 18.41
N ALA A 9 7.03 -3.60 19.43
CA ALA A 9 7.81 -2.38 19.50
C ALA A 9 8.76 -2.23 18.31
N LEU A 10 9.49 -3.31 17.98
CA LEU A 10 10.45 -3.33 16.86
C LEU A 10 9.75 -3.14 15.49
N ILE A 11 8.64 -3.83 15.25
CA ILE A 11 7.87 -3.69 14.01
C ILE A 11 7.33 -2.27 13.86
N ASN A 12 6.68 -1.72 14.90
CA ASN A 12 6.08 -0.40 14.81
C ASN A 12 7.13 0.71 14.67
N TYR A 13 8.30 0.56 15.30
CA TYR A 13 9.42 1.47 15.10
C TYR A 13 9.91 1.46 13.65
N ALA A 14 10.15 0.27 13.08
CA ALA A 14 10.57 0.13 11.69
C ALA A 14 9.51 0.66 10.69
N LEU A 15 8.22 0.46 10.98
CA LEU A 15 7.13 1.00 10.18
C LEU A 15 7.08 2.54 10.23
N ALA A 16 7.35 3.15 11.38
CA ALA A 16 7.42 4.60 11.51
C ALA A 16 8.54 5.20 10.64
N ASP A 17 9.74 4.64 10.71
CA ASP A 17 10.87 5.08 9.88
C ASP A 17 10.63 4.82 8.39
N ALA A 18 10.00 3.69 8.05
CA ALA A 18 9.59 3.39 6.69
C ALA A 18 8.58 4.41 6.14
N ALA A 19 7.66 4.90 6.98
CA ALA A 19 6.73 5.97 6.60
C ALA A 19 7.50 7.25 6.26
N ILE A 20 8.40 7.68 7.15
CA ILE A 20 9.18 8.91 7.00
C ILE A 20 9.97 8.87 5.69
N ALA A 21 10.78 7.84 5.49
CA ALA A 21 11.60 7.69 4.28
C ALA A 21 10.75 7.61 3.00
N THR A 22 9.61 6.91 3.05
CA THR A 22 8.72 6.80 1.90
C THR A 22 8.07 8.13 1.54
N TRP A 23 7.58 8.88 2.52
CA TRP A 23 6.94 10.17 2.27
C TRP A 23 7.96 11.22 1.83
N GLU A 24 9.17 11.20 2.38
CA GLU A 24 10.28 12.00 1.86
C GLU A 24 10.52 11.71 0.38
N ALA A 25 10.71 10.44 0.00
CA ALA A 25 10.94 10.05 -1.39
C ALA A 25 9.76 10.45 -2.31
N LYS A 26 8.51 10.29 -1.84
CA LYS A 26 7.30 10.68 -2.57
C LYS A 26 7.34 12.14 -2.96
N TYR A 27 7.63 13.02 -2.02
CA TYR A 27 7.64 14.46 -2.29
C TYR A 27 8.95 14.95 -2.91
N TYR A 28 10.05 14.22 -2.74
CA TYR A 28 11.31 14.49 -3.43
C TYR A 28 11.21 14.23 -4.94
N TYR A 29 10.74 13.04 -5.33
CA TYR A 29 10.63 12.67 -6.75
C TYR A 29 9.33 13.15 -7.41
N ASN A 30 8.29 13.40 -6.61
CA ASN A 30 6.99 13.96 -7.01
C ASN A 30 6.37 13.28 -8.26
N PHE A 31 6.47 11.95 -8.32
CA PHE A 31 6.06 11.18 -9.49
C PHE A 31 4.53 11.06 -9.59
N TRP A 32 3.99 11.28 -10.79
CA TRP A 32 2.58 11.11 -11.13
C TRP A 32 2.03 9.71 -10.88
N ARG A 33 0.70 9.61 -10.75
CA ARG A 33 -0.03 8.34 -10.61
C ARG A 33 -0.33 7.71 -11.97
N PRO A 34 -0.53 6.38 -12.06
CA PRO A 34 -0.82 5.70 -13.32
C PRO A 34 -2.00 6.27 -14.10
N ILE A 35 -3.06 6.77 -13.42
CA ILE A 35 -4.21 7.41 -14.09
C ILE A 35 -3.80 8.62 -14.93
N LEU A 36 -2.84 9.42 -14.46
CA LEU A 36 -2.28 10.52 -15.27
C LEU A 36 -1.31 9.98 -16.31
N GLY A 37 -0.47 9.02 -15.92
CA GLY A 37 0.53 8.39 -16.81
C GLY A 37 -0.06 7.78 -18.07
N VAL A 38 -1.17 7.05 -17.95
CA VAL A 38 -1.85 6.40 -19.07
C VAL A 38 -2.69 7.39 -19.88
N ARG A 39 -3.42 8.29 -19.22
CA ARG A 39 -4.27 9.26 -19.93
C ARG A 39 -3.49 10.34 -20.68
N GLN A 40 -2.30 10.68 -20.20
CA GLN A 40 -1.47 11.77 -20.68
C GLN A 40 -0.07 11.27 -21.07
N ALA A 41 0.00 10.07 -21.65
CA ALA A 41 1.27 9.50 -22.09
C ALA A 41 2.01 10.46 -23.02
N ILE A 42 3.34 10.57 -22.86
CA ILE A 42 4.18 11.47 -23.65
C ILE A 42 4.12 11.11 -25.13
N GLU A 43 4.09 9.80 -25.43
CA GLU A 43 3.83 9.30 -26.77
C GLU A 43 2.30 9.22 -27.00
N PRO A 44 1.72 10.07 -27.87
CA PRO A 44 0.26 10.15 -27.99
C PRO A 44 -0.41 8.87 -28.47
N SER A 45 0.31 8.02 -29.23
CA SER A 45 -0.15 6.69 -29.67
C SER A 45 -0.34 5.70 -28.51
N LEU A 46 0.29 5.94 -27.37
CA LEU A 46 0.16 5.11 -26.16
C LEU A 46 -0.85 5.67 -25.16
N ALA A 47 -1.37 6.88 -25.39
CA ALA A 47 -2.32 7.50 -24.48
C ALA A 47 -3.71 6.87 -24.62
N ASP A 48 -4.33 6.56 -23.49
CA ASP A 48 -5.76 6.24 -23.42
C ASP A 48 -6.46 7.25 -22.49
N PRO A 49 -7.06 8.32 -23.06
CA PRO A 49 -7.71 9.37 -22.28
C PRO A 49 -8.87 8.90 -21.41
N ASN A 50 -9.50 7.76 -21.75
CA ASN A 50 -10.67 7.23 -21.06
C ASN A 50 -10.32 6.13 -20.04
N TRP A 51 -9.06 5.70 -20.00
CA TRP A 51 -8.62 4.66 -19.06
C TRP A 51 -8.89 5.04 -17.61
N THR A 52 -9.40 4.11 -16.81
CA THR A 52 -9.64 4.30 -15.38
C THR A 52 -9.12 3.07 -14.64
N PRO A 53 -8.30 3.22 -13.57
CA PRO A 53 -7.86 2.07 -12.79
C PRO A 53 -9.03 1.48 -12.01
N LEU A 54 -8.87 0.25 -11.51
CA LEU A 54 -9.79 -0.29 -10.50
C LEU A 54 -9.89 0.65 -9.29
N GLY A 55 -8.76 1.26 -8.89
CA GLY A 55 -8.69 2.25 -7.82
C GLY A 55 -8.37 1.64 -6.46
N SER A 56 -8.13 2.50 -5.48
CA SER A 56 -8.12 2.14 -4.06
C SER A 56 -9.57 1.99 -3.63
N PRO A 57 -9.95 0.87 -3.00
CA PRO A 57 -11.31 0.65 -2.56
C PRO A 57 -11.72 1.71 -1.54
N ALA A 58 -12.99 2.10 -1.57
CA ALA A 58 -13.58 3.02 -0.61
C ALA A 58 -14.50 2.32 0.42
N ASP A 59 -14.65 0.99 0.33
CA ASP A 59 -15.27 0.09 1.33
C ASP A 59 -16.57 0.61 1.97
N GLY A 60 -17.52 1.01 1.13
CA GLY A 60 -18.84 1.54 1.50
C GLY A 60 -18.87 3.02 1.86
N ALA A 61 -17.73 3.73 1.87
CA ALA A 61 -17.61 5.13 2.29
C ALA A 61 -17.42 6.13 1.14
N GLY A 62 -17.54 5.71 -0.12
CA GLY A 62 -17.33 6.58 -1.28
C GLY A 62 -17.08 5.80 -2.56
N THR A 63 -16.52 6.45 -3.58
CA THR A 63 -16.10 5.78 -4.82
C THR A 63 -14.61 5.46 -4.77
N ASP A 64 -14.21 4.39 -5.46
CA ASP A 64 -12.79 4.02 -5.52
C ASP A 64 -11.96 5.16 -6.10
N PHE A 65 -10.77 5.35 -5.55
CA PHE A 65 -10.01 6.57 -5.76
C PHE A 65 -8.53 6.32 -6.00
N THR A 66 -7.84 7.34 -6.49
CA THR A 66 -6.37 7.35 -6.52
C THR A 66 -5.88 8.08 -5.27
N PRO A 67 -5.04 7.48 -4.42
CA PRO A 67 -4.61 8.13 -3.19
C PRO A 67 -3.88 9.47 -3.45
N PRO A 68 -4.19 10.52 -2.67
CA PRO A 68 -3.83 11.91 -2.99
C PRO A 68 -2.40 12.29 -2.61
N PHE A 69 -1.44 11.50 -3.07
CA PHE A 69 0.00 11.71 -2.88
C PHE A 69 0.80 11.10 -4.04
N PRO A 70 2.07 11.49 -4.25
CA PRO A 70 2.90 10.97 -5.34
C PRO A 70 3.06 9.44 -5.32
N SER A 71 3.31 8.85 -6.49
CA SER A 71 3.30 7.39 -6.66
C SER A 71 4.57 6.70 -6.18
N PHE A 72 5.75 7.27 -6.46
CA PHE A 72 7.04 6.65 -6.22
C PHE A 72 7.63 7.09 -4.88
N VAL A 73 8.01 6.19 -3.96
CA VAL A 73 7.83 4.72 -3.98
C VAL A 73 6.47 4.30 -3.43
N SER A 74 6.07 3.04 -3.62
CA SER A 74 4.83 2.49 -3.04
C SER A 74 4.91 2.37 -1.52
N GLY A 75 3.98 3.03 -0.81
CA GLY A 75 3.89 2.96 0.66
C GLY A 75 3.63 1.54 1.17
N HIS A 76 2.66 0.84 0.57
CA HIS A 76 2.36 -0.56 0.93
C HIS A 76 3.58 -1.47 0.77
N SER A 77 4.38 -1.26 -0.28
CA SER A 77 5.59 -2.05 -0.52
C SER A 77 6.65 -1.77 0.55
N THR A 78 6.89 -0.51 0.90
CA THR A 78 7.85 -0.17 1.97
C THR A 78 7.40 -0.68 3.33
N PHE A 79 6.11 -0.49 3.69
CA PHE A 79 5.57 -0.98 4.96
C PHE A 79 5.60 -2.50 5.06
N GLY A 80 5.19 -3.20 4.00
CA GLY A 80 5.27 -4.65 3.93
C GLY A 80 6.71 -5.13 4.12
N SER A 81 7.66 -4.54 3.36
CA SER A 81 9.07 -4.88 3.47
C SER A 81 9.60 -4.68 4.90
N ALA A 82 9.34 -3.52 5.52
CA ALA A 82 9.80 -3.23 6.87
C ALA A 82 9.21 -4.20 7.91
N CYS A 83 7.89 -4.47 7.84
CA CYS A 83 7.22 -5.39 8.76
C CYS A 83 7.75 -6.82 8.63
N PHE A 84 7.79 -7.36 7.41
CA PHE A 84 8.18 -8.75 7.18
C PHE A 84 9.68 -8.97 7.37
N GLU A 85 10.52 -7.98 7.06
CA GLU A 85 11.95 -8.04 7.38
C GLU A 85 12.18 -8.04 8.89
N MET A 86 11.45 -7.24 9.66
CA MET A 86 11.55 -7.27 11.13
C MET A 86 11.07 -8.60 11.71
N LEU A 87 10.03 -9.23 11.14
CA LEU A 87 9.63 -10.59 11.51
C LEU A 87 10.74 -11.59 11.23
N ARG A 88 11.36 -11.52 10.04
CA ARG A 88 12.46 -12.40 9.63
C ARG A 88 13.66 -12.28 10.57
N LEU A 89 14.06 -11.05 10.91
CA LEU A 89 15.16 -10.76 11.82
C LEU A 89 14.85 -11.19 13.27
N PHE A 90 13.63 -10.92 13.75
CA PHE A 90 13.26 -11.25 15.13
C PHE A 90 13.22 -12.77 15.38
N TYR A 91 12.68 -13.54 14.43
CA TYR A 91 12.59 -15.00 14.54
C TYR A 91 13.80 -15.74 13.95
N ASN A 92 14.73 -15.01 13.32
CA ASN A 92 15.91 -15.54 12.64
C ASN A 92 15.57 -16.65 11.63
N ARG A 93 14.50 -16.45 10.84
CA ARG A 93 13.99 -17.40 9.84
C ARG A 93 13.06 -16.71 8.85
N ASP A 94 12.95 -17.27 7.66
CA ASP A 94 12.14 -16.70 6.56
C ASP A 94 10.95 -17.59 6.13
N ASN A 95 10.68 -18.65 6.90
CA ASN A 95 9.59 -19.61 6.63
C ASN A 95 8.52 -19.56 7.73
N ILE A 96 7.94 -18.39 7.94
CA ILE A 96 6.92 -18.15 8.98
C ILE A 96 5.53 -18.33 8.36
N ARG A 97 4.78 -19.34 8.82
CA ARG A 97 3.41 -19.61 8.34
C ARG A 97 2.39 -18.81 9.15
N PHE A 98 1.47 -18.15 8.46
CA PHE A 98 0.31 -17.51 9.06
C PHE A 98 -0.96 -17.78 8.24
N ARG A 99 -2.12 -17.58 8.87
CA ARG A 99 -3.41 -17.45 8.19
C ARG A 99 -3.85 -16.01 8.36
N PHE A 100 -4.36 -15.43 7.29
CA PHE A 100 -4.81 -14.03 7.26
C PHE A 100 -6.15 -13.97 6.55
N GLN A 101 -7.01 -13.10 7.04
CA GLN A 101 -8.27 -12.73 6.43
C GLN A 101 -8.28 -11.20 6.40
N SER A 102 -8.38 -10.61 5.21
CA SER A 102 -8.52 -9.15 5.09
C SER A 102 -9.90 -8.73 5.51
N ASP A 103 -10.00 -7.58 6.17
CA ASP A 103 -11.30 -6.95 6.42
C ASP A 103 -11.96 -6.48 5.12
N GLU A 104 -11.18 -6.13 4.08
CA GLU A 104 -11.74 -5.83 2.74
C GLU A 104 -12.39 -7.03 2.05
N TYR A 105 -12.17 -8.25 2.55
CA TYR A 105 -12.70 -9.48 1.95
C TYR A 105 -13.26 -10.46 2.97
N ASN A 106 -13.86 -9.93 4.05
CA ASN A 106 -14.35 -10.72 5.19
C ASN A 106 -15.81 -11.23 5.03
N GLY A 107 -16.42 -11.03 3.87
CA GLY A 107 -17.83 -11.37 3.60
C GLY A 107 -18.85 -10.45 4.28
N LYS A 108 -18.40 -9.33 4.86
CA LYS A 108 -19.22 -8.27 5.46
C LYS A 108 -18.99 -6.92 4.80
N THR A 109 -17.74 -6.58 4.51
CA THR A 109 -17.37 -5.38 3.76
C THR A 109 -17.86 -5.51 2.32
N ILE A 110 -18.43 -4.43 1.80
CA ILE A 110 -19.08 -4.38 0.48
C ILE A 110 -18.32 -3.39 -0.38
N ASP A 111 -18.06 -3.77 -1.63
CA ASP A 111 -17.49 -2.93 -2.66
C ASP A 111 -18.46 -1.77 -2.97
N SER A 112 -17.98 -0.54 -2.82
CA SER A 112 -18.79 0.65 -3.08
C SER A 112 -19.24 0.81 -4.52
N ASN A 113 -18.46 0.33 -5.48
CA ASN A 113 -18.71 0.48 -6.90
C ASN A 113 -19.68 -0.58 -7.43
N THR A 114 -19.64 -1.79 -6.87
CA THR A 114 -20.47 -2.91 -7.35
C THR A 114 -21.59 -3.33 -6.40
N GLY A 115 -21.57 -2.86 -5.15
CA GLY A 115 -22.53 -3.23 -4.10
C GLY A 115 -22.46 -4.71 -3.70
N ARG A 116 -21.33 -5.38 -3.99
CA ARG A 116 -21.09 -6.80 -3.72
C ARG A 116 -20.12 -7.04 -2.59
#